data_AF-F5J0L2-F1
#
_entry.id   AF-F5J0L2-F1
#
_cell.length_a   1.000
_cell.length_b   1.000
_cell.length_c   1.000
_cell.angle_alpha   90.00
_cell.angle_beta   90.00
_cell.angle_gamma   90.00
#
_symmetry.space_group_name_H-M   'P 1'
#
loop_
_entity.id
_entity.type
_entity.pdbx_description
1 polymer ?
#
loop_
_entity_poly.entity_id
_entity_poly.type
_entity_poly.pdbx_seq_one_letter_code
_entity_poly.pdbx_strand_id
1 'polypeptide(L)'
;MERNLRLDYFRIILSLLVITVHTQSLFSNDSLTGWLISNGIARIAVPCFFVISGYYLHSKIDNNKAIKKYLLHIFIVYVVWLIIYLPTYYNTVEAHSLVTFAIMGYYHLWFLPALLLGILMLLALKKFIKNNNLLLLSGIILFITGYILENCGLPYRAFCNGIFFGFPFIVLGYYIQKKGYVNIRPLYLYMILFISLITLLIESYQGYKTNIYHNLFLSLYILCPVLIICIQKGVNHSVEKYDISKLAGGIYFVHILVAGQIIPIAETNNIYRLPFIMIVSVLLAIFIVLINKRIKILL
;
A
#
# COMPACT_ATOMS: atom_id res chain seq x y z
N MET A 1 -2.41 7.22 21.47
CA MET A 1 -2.63 5.82 21.04
C MET A 1 -1.30 5.10 21.13
N GLU A 2 -1.26 3.99 21.86
CA GLU A 2 -0.05 3.17 21.99
C GLU A 2 0.30 2.51 20.64
N ARG A 3 1.59 2.26 20.44
CA ARG A 3 2.11 1.62 19.23
C ARG A 3 1.58 0.19 19.14
N ASN A 4 1.04 -0.19 17.98
CA ASN A 4 0.53 -1.55 17.74
C ASN A 4 1.59 -2.39 17.01
N LEU A 5 2.31 -3.24 17.75
CA LEU A 5 3.38 -4.07 17.19
C LEU A 5 2.88 -5.03 16.11
N ARG A 6 1.63 -5.53 16.20
CA ARG A 6 1.11 -6.47 15.19
C ARG A 6 0.93 -5.83 13.83
N LEU A 7 0.45 -4.59 13.79
CA LEU A 7 0.40 -3.84 12.54
C LEU A 7 1.80 -3.54 12.00
N ASP A 8 2.79 -3.31 12.86
CA ASP A 8 4.15 -3.08 12.41
C ASP A 8 4.76 -4.33 11.74
N TYR A 9 4.62 -5.51 12.35
CA TYR A 9 5.04 -6.76 11.69
C TYR A 9 4.21 -7.07 10.45
N PHE A 10 2.91 -6.80 10.48
CA PHE A 10 2.10 -6.99 9.30
C PHE A 10 2.56 -6.10 8.15
N ARG A 11 2.97 -4.85 8.43
CA ARG A 11 3.56 -3.97 7.41
C ARG A 11 4.85 -4.53 6.82
N ILE A 12 5.66 -5.31 7.57
CA ILE A 12 6.80 -6.04 7.00
C ILE A 12 6.31 -7.07 5.98
N ILE A 13 5.32 -7.88 6.34
CA ILE A 13 4.72 -8.87 5.43
C ILE A 13 4.19 -8.17 4.16
N LEU A 14 3.45 -7.07 4.32
CA LEU A 14 2.96 -6.28 3.19
C LEU A 14 4.11 -5.75 2.33
N SER A 15 5.20 -5.28 2.94
CA SER A 15 6.35 -4.76 2.19
C SER A 15 7.03 -5.86 1.37
N LEU A 16 7.12 -7.09 1.91
CA LEU A 16 7.63 -8.24 1.17
C LEU A 16 6.68 -8.67 0.04
N LEU A 17 5.36 -8.59 0.24
CA LEU A 17 4.39 -8.79 -0.84
C LEU A 17 4.53 -7.74 -1.95
N VAL A 18 4.83 -6.47 -1.63
CA VAL A 18 5.10 -5.46 -2.67
C VAL A 18 6.27 -5.86 -3.57
N ILE A 19 7.30 -6.51 -3.03
CA ILE A 19 8.41 -7.03 -3.84
C ILE A 19 7.88 -8.00 -4.90
N THR A 20 7.02 -8.94 -4.51
CA THR A 20 6.50 -9.94 -5.45
C THR A 20 5.64 -9.34 -6.55
N VAL A 21 4.90 -8.24 -6.29
CA VAL A 21 4.20 -7.48 -7.34
C VAL A 21 5.15 -7.05 -8.46
N HIS A 22 6.36 -6.63 -8.11
CA HIS A 22 7.32 -6.07 -9.06
C HIS A 22 8.35 -7.07 -9.59
N THR A 23 8.30 -8.32 -9.13
CA THR A 23 9.22 -9.38 -9.57
C THR A 23 8.49 -10.54 -10.24
N GLN A 24 7.30 -10.31 -10.80
CA GLN A 24 6.55 -11.34 -11.54
C GLN A 24 7.37 -11.94 -12.69
N SER A 25 8.23 -11.15 -13.33
CA SER A 25 9.10 -11.61 -14.42
C SER A 25 10.11 -12.69 -14.01
N LEU A 26 10.30 -12.94 -12.71
CA LEU A 26 11.12 -14.04 -12.22
C LEU A 26 10.46 -15.41 -12.37
N PHE A 27 9.13 -15.43 -12.48
CA PHE A 27 8.39 -16.65 -12.82
C PHE A 27 8.48 -16.89 -14.32
N SER A 28 8.22 -18.13 -14.75
CA SER A 28 8.11 -18.42 -16.18
C SER A 28 7.00 -17.58 -16.82
N ASN A 29 7.16 -17.29 -18.11
CA ASN A 29 6.08 -16.76 -18.93
C ASN A 29 4.82 -17.63 -18.76
N ASP A 30 3.65 -17.00 -18.68
CA ASP A 30 2.36 -17.64 -18.45
C ASP A 30 2.26 -18.48 -17.15
N SER A 31 3.12 -18.23 -16.16
CA SER A 31 3.00 -18.91 -14.87
C SER A 31 1.73 -18.49 -14.13
N LEU A 32 0.74 -19.39 -14.07
CA LEU A 32 -0.45 -19.20 -13.22
C LEU A 32 -0.06 -18.93 -11.76
N THR A 33 0.95 -19.63 -11.25
CA THR A 33 1.43 -19.43 -9.87
C THR A 33 2.04 -18.04 -9.70
N GLY A 34 2.92 -17.63 -10.63
CA GLY A 34 3.50 -16.28 -10.64
C GLY A 34 2.44 -15.18 -10.72
N TRP A 35 1.39 -15.41 -11.50
CA TRP A 35 0.25 -14.51 -11.62
C TRP A 35 -0.56 -14.41 -10.33
N LEU A 36 -1.02 -15.54 -9.77
CA LEU A 36 -1.84 -15.53 -8.54
C LEU A 36 -1.08 -14.96 -7.34
N ILE A 37 0.24 -15.10 -7.30
CA ILE A 37 1.08 -14.46 -6.29
C ILE A 37 1.15 -12.95 -6.55
N SER A 38 1.62 -12.51 -7.73
CA SER A 38 1.98 -11.11 -8.01
C SER A 38 0.76 -10.22 -8.33
N ASN A 39 -0.22 -10.77 -9.03
CA ASN A 39 -1.49 -10.14 -9.42
C ASN A 39 -2.71 -10.71 -8.67
N GLY A 40 -2.49 -11.38 -7.55
CA GLY A 40 -3.55 -11.83 -6.64
C GLY A 40 -3.19 -11.46 -5.22
N ILE A 41 -2.57 -12.40 -4.49
CA ILE A 41 -2.29 -12.25 -3.05
C ILE A 41 -1.47 -10.98 -2.75
N ALA A 42 -0.46 -10.67 -3.58
CA ALA A 42 0.39 -9.50 -3.36
C ALA A 42 -0.34 -8.16 -3.53
N ARG A 43 -1.46 -8.14 -4.27
CA ARG A 43 -2.29 -6.94 -4.48
C ARG A 43 -3.00 -6.48 -3.20
N ILE A 44 -3.00 -7.30 -2.14
CA ILE A 44 -3.46 -6.92 -0.79
C ILE A 44 -2.61 -5.79 -0.19
N ALA A 45 -1.33 -5.69 -0.55
CA ALA A 45 -0.37 -4.89 0.20
C ALA A 45 -0.67 -3.38 0.22
N VAL A 46 -0.81 -2.76 -0.95
CA VAL A 46 -1.00 -1.31 -1.06
C VAL A 46 -2.34 -0.85 -0.44
N PRO A 47 -3.50 -1.48 -0.73
CA PRO A 47 -4.75 -1.20 -0.02
C PRO A 47 -4.63 -1.31 1.50
N CYS A 48 -3.98 -2.36 2.02
CA CYS A 48 -3.77 -2.50 3.45
C CYS A 48 -2.90 -1.37 4.03
N PHE A 49 -1.87 -0.89 3.32
CA PHE A 49 -1.12 0.30 3.76
C PHE A 49 -2.00 1.55 3.88
N PHE A 50 -2.94 1.76 2.95
CA PHE A 50 -3.92 2.84 3.05
C PHE A 50 -4.88 2.67 4.25
N VAL A 51 -5.42 1.48 4.46
CA VAL A 51 -6.29 1.18 5.62
C VAL A 51 -5.53 1.42 6.93
N ILE A 52 -4.30 0.93 7.05
CA ILE A 52 -3.47 1.15 8.24
C ILE A 52 -3.20 2.64 8.46
N SER A 53 -2.90 3.38 7.37
CA SER A 53 -2.67 4.83 7.46
C SER A 53 -3.91 5.57 7.94
N GLY A 54 -5.10 5.22 7.44
CA GLY A 54 -6.38 5.77 7.90
C GLY A 54 -6.70 5.44 9.35
N TYR A 55 -6.40 4.22 9.77
CA TYR A 55 -6.55 3.75 11.16
C TYR A 55 -5.74 4.62 12.13
N TYR A 56 -4.45 4.84 11.85
CA TYR A 56 -3.59 5.69 12.68
C TYR A 56 -3.96 7.18 12.60
N LEU A 57 -4.45 7.64 11.45
CA LEU A 57 -4.83 9.04 11.22
C LEU A 57 -5.94 9.49 12.17
N HIS A 58 -6.88 8.61 12.55
CA HIS A 58 -7.98 8.93 13.46
C HIS A 58 -7.51 9.64 14.73
N SER A 59 -6.42 9.15 15.35
CA SER A 59 -5.85 9.73 16.58
C SER A 59 -5.26 11.13 16.43
N LYS A 60 -4.97 11.56 15.20
CA LYS A 60 -4.37 12.87 14.89
C LYS A 60 -5.39 13.86 14.36
N ILE A 61 -6.59 13.40 13.99
CA ILE A 61 -7.48 14.13 13.08
C ILE A 61 -8.02 15.45 13.65
N ASP A 62 -8.09 15.57 14.97
CA ASP A 62 -8.58 16.78 15.65
C ASP A 62 -7.42 17.71 16.07
N ASN A 63 -6.17 17.33 15.81
CA ASN A 63 -4.98 18.12 16.12
C ASN A 63 -4.31 18.62 14.84
N ASN A 64 -4.60 19.88 14.47
CA ASN A 64 -4.07 20.53 13.28
C ASN A 64 -2.53 20.52 13.21
N LYS A 65 -1.84 20.70 14.34
CA LYS A 65 -0.36 20.67 14.39
C LYS A 65 0.15 19.26 14.08
N ALA A 66 -0.49 18.22 14.64
CA ALA A 66 -0.13 16.83 14.40
C ALA A 66 -0.39 16.41 12.94
N ILE A 67 -1.52 16.82 12.35
CA ILE A 67 -1.82 16.57 10.93
C ILE A 67 -0.83 17.28 10.03
N LYS A 68 -0.56 18.58 10.25
CA LYS A 68 0.39 19.33 9.43
C LYS A 68 1.77 18.69 9.45
N LYS A 69 2.24 18.28 10.63
CA LYS A 69 3.51 17.55 10.79
C LYS A 69 3.49 16.21 10.04
N TYR A 70 2.39 15.47 10.09
CA TYR A 70 2.25 14.18 9.41
C TYR A 70 2.25 14.32 7.88
N LEU A 71 1.48 15.26 7.33
CA LEU A 71 1.46 15.56 5.90
C LEU A 71 2.81 16.06 5.40
N LEU A 72 3.45 16.98 6.14
CA LEU A 72 4.79 17.48 5.80
C LEU A 72 5.81 16.35 5.79
N HIS A 73 5.74 15.44 6.77
CA HIS A 73 6.63 14.30 6.82
C HIS A 73 6.46 13.37 5.59
N ILE A 74 5.23 13.01 5.22
CA ILE A 74 4.96 12.21 4.02
C ILE A 74 5.49 12.92 2.76
N PHE A 75 5.28 14.23 2.66
CA PHE A 75 5.77 15.04 1.54
C PHE A 75 7.30 15.07 1.47
N ILE A 76 7.99 15.27 2.59
CA ILE A 76 9.47 15.25 2.63
C ILE A 76 9.99 13.88 2.21
N VAL A 77 9.44 12.80 2.77
CA VAL A 77 9.83 11.42 2.39
C VAL A 77 9.62 11.21 0.89
N TYR A 78 8.49 11.66 0.35
CA TYR A 78 8.22 11.58 -1.09
C TYR A 78 9.26 12.31 -1.94
N VAL A 79 9.56 13.58 -1.62
CA VAL A 79 10.53 14.39 -2.36
C VAL A 79 11.93 13.78 -2.29
N VAL A 80 12.34 13.31 -1.10
CA VAL A 80 13.65 12.66 -0.92
C VAL A 80 13.76 11.42 -1.79
N TRP A 81 12.75 10.53 -1.78
CA TRP A 81 12.78 9.34 -2.61
C TRP A 81 12.65 9.65 -4.11
N LEU A 82 11.88 10.67 -4.49
CA LEU A 82 11.83 11.15 -5.87
C LEU A 82 13.24 11.54 -6.37
N ILE A 83 14.01 12.28 -5.54
CA ILE A 83 15.39 12.66 -5.87
C ILE A 83 16.31 11.44 -5.93
N ILE A 84 16.20 10.51 -4.98
CA ILE A 84 17.00 9.26 -4.97
C ILE A 84 16.75 8.42 -6.24
N TYR A 85 15.51 8.37 -6.72
CA TYR A 85 15.14 7.60 -7.90
C TYR A 85 15.40 8.33 -9.22
N LEU A 86 15.52 9.66 -9.23
CA LEU A 86 15.71 10.46 -10.43
C LEU A 86 16.85 9.96 -11.36
N PRO A 87 18.05 9.59 -10.86
CA PRO A 87 19.12 9.06 -11.70
C PRO A 87 18.75 7.79 -12.48
N THR A 88 17.75 7.03 -12.02
CA THR A 88 17.36 5.77 -12.66
C THR A 88 16.54 5.95 -13.93
N TYR A 89 15.93 7.13 -14.15
CA TYR A 89 15.05 7.37 -15.29
C TYR A 89 15.22 8.73 -15.99
N TYR A 90 16.00 9.67 -15.45
CA TYR A 90 16.03 11.04 -16.00
C TYR A 90 16.46 11.13 -17.47
N ASN A 91 17.37 10.24 -17.91
CA ASN A 91 17.86 10.19 -19.28
C ASN A 91 17.05 9.26 -20.20
N THR A 92 16.11 8.50 -19.66
CA THR A 92 15.38 7.46 -20.43
C THR A 92 13.94 7.84 -20.75
N VAL A 93 13.46 8.97 -20.23
CA VAL A 93 12.08 9.42 -20.44
C VAL A 93 12.03 10.86 -20.93
N GLU A 94 10.94 11.18 -21.62
CA GLU A 94 10.69 12.53 -22.10
C GLU A 94 10.44 13.53 -20.95
N ALA A 95 10.72 14.81 -21.21
CA ALA A 95 10.56 15.87 -20.20
C ALA A 95 9.14 15.96 -19.61
N HIS A 96 8.10 15.74 -20.43
CA HIS A 96 6.70 15.75 -19.96
C HIS A 96 6.43 14.58 -18.96
N SER A 97 7.12 13.45 -19.15
CA SER A 97 7.04 12.29 -18.25
C SER A 97 7.75 12.55 -16.92
N LEU A 98 8.80 13.38 -16.91
CA LEU A 98 9.46 13.82 -15.66
C LEU A 98 8.50 14.61 -14.76
N VAL A 99 7.74 15.55 -15.32
CA VAL A 99 6.71 16.31 -14.58
C VAL A 99 5.65 15.36 -14.04
N THR A 100 5.23 14.42 -14.87
CA THR A 100 4.22 13.42 -14.56
C THR A 100 4.66 12.46 -13.44
N PHE A 101 5.94 12.07 -13.39
CA PHE A 101 6.52 11.31 -12.28
C PHE A 101 6.74 12.15 -11.03
N ALA A 102 7.10 13.42 -11.17
CA ALA A 102 7.27 14.32 -10.02
C ALA A 102 5.93 14.59 -9.30
N ILE A 103 4.81 14.61 -10.02
CA ILE A 103 3.48 14.85 -9.43
C ILE A 103 2.85 13.54 -8.94
N MET A 104 2.88 12.49 -9.75
CA MET A 104 2.12 11.26 -9.48
C MET A 104 2.97 10.09 -8.97
N GLY A 105 4.28 10.27 -8.83
CA GLY A 105 5.23 9.25 -8.41
C GLY A 105 5.77 8.40 -9.56
N TYR A 106 7.04 7.98 -9.43
CA TYR A 106 7.70 7.01 -10.29
C TYR A 106 7.55 5.59 -9.69
N TYR A 107 7.07 4.63 -10.48
CA TYR A 107 6.79 3.25 -10.03
C TYR A 107 6.02 3.24 -8.71
N HIS A 108 6.42 2.44 -7.71
CA HIS A 108 5.79 2.31 -6.40
C HIS A 108 5.62 3.63 -5.65
N LEU A 109 6.45 4.66 -5.92
CA LEU A 109 6.35 5.94 -5.21
C LEU A 109 4.99 6.64 -5.36
N TRP A 110 4.15 6.22 -6.32
CA TRP A 110 2.77 6.70 -6.50
C TRP A 110 1.91 6.61 -5.22
N PHE A 111 2.24 5.67 -4.33
CA PHE A 111 1.56 5.51 -3.05
C PHE A 111 1.59 6.79 -2.20
N LEU A 112 2.71 7.52 -2.16
CA LEU A 112 2.84 8.69 -1.27
C LEU A 112 1.99 9.89 -1.73
N PRO A 113 1.99 10.31 -3.01
CA PRO A 113 1.05 11.30 -3.53
C PRO A 113 -0.42 10.87 -3.34
N ALA A 114 -0.74 9.60 -3.60
CA ALA A 114 -2.09 9.08 -3.39
C ALA A 114 -2.50 9.11 -1.90
N LEU A 115 -1.57 8.82 -0.99
CA LEU A 115 -1.78 8.91 0.45
C LEU A 115 -2.02 10.35 0.90
N LEU A 116 -1.19 11.30 0.44
CA LEU A 116 -1.37 12.72 0.72
C LEU A 116 -2.75 13.20 0.26
N LEU A 117 -3.09 12.96 -1.00
CA LEU A 117 -4.37 13.37 -1.56
C LEU A 117 -5.55 12.71 -0.85
N GLY A 118 -5.47 11.41 -0.57
CA GLY A 118 -6.53 10.69 0.14
C GLY A 118 -6.74 11.17 1.58
N ILE A 119 -5.66 11.53 2.30
CA ILE A 119 -5.77 12.15 3.63
C ILE A 119 -6.40 13.54 3.51
N LEU A 120 -5.95 14.37 2.56
CA LEU A 120 -6.50 15.71 2.34
C LEU A 120 -8.00 15.66 2.01
N MET A 121 -8.42 14.70 1.18
CA MET A 121 -9.83 14.45 0.89
C MET A 121 -10.63 14.07 2.13
N LEU A 122 -10.10 13.16 2.96
CA LEU A 122 -10.76 12.78 4.21
C LEU A 122 -10.93 13.99 5.14
N LEU A 123 -9.90 14.82 5.27
CA LEU A 123 -9.96 16.05 6.08
C LEU A 123 -10.96 17.06 5.52
N ALA A 124 -10.99 17.25 4.19
CA ALA A 124 -11.91 18.15 3.53
C ALA A 124 -13.37 17.68 3.69
N LEU A 125 -13.65 16.40 3.39
CA LEU A 125 -14.99 15.84 3.50
C LEU A 125 -15.50 15.82 4.94
N LYS A 126 -14.66 15.59 5.95
CA LYS A 126 -15.08 15.71 7.37
C LYS A 126 -15.53 17.12 7.79
N LYS A 127 -15.15 18.17 7.04
CA LYS A 127 -15.68 19.51 7.30
C LYS A 127 -17.17 19.57 7.01
N PHE A 128 -17.61 18.91 5.94
CA PHE A 128 -18.99 18.92 5.43
C PHE A 128 -19.83 17.73 5.90
N ILE A 129 -19.25 16.53 5.97
CA ILE A 129 -19.91 15.27 6.32
C ILE A 129 -19.53 14.88 7.75
N LYS A 130 -20.43 15.16 8.71
CA LYS A 130 -20.23 14.76 10.12
C LYS A 130 -20.60 13.30 10.39
N ASN A 131 -21.49 12.73 9.59
CA ASN A 131 -21.91 11.33 9.72
C ASN A 131 -20.82 10.41 9.13
N ASN A 132 -20.18 9.62 9.99
CA ASN A 132 -19.12 8.69 9.56
C ASN A 132 -19.63 7.60 8.60
N ASN A 133 -20.91 7.25 8.62
CA ASN A 133 -21.48 6.26 7.71
C ASN A 133 -21.62 6.85 6.30
N LEU A 134 -22.00 8.13 6.18
CA LEU A 134 -22.03 8.83 4.89
C LEU A 134 -20.61 9.03 4.33
N LEU A 135 -19.64 9.28 5.22
CA LEU A 135 -18.24 9.37 4.84
C LEU A 135 -17.72 8.02 4.29
N LEU A 136 -18.06 6.91 4.95
CA LEU A 136 -17.77 5.57 4.45
C LEU A 136 -18.45 5.30 3.09
N LEU A 137 -19.72 5.67 2.96
CA LEU A 137 -20.47 5.53 1.70
C LEU A 137 -19.80 6.28 0.55
N SER A 138 -19.28 7.49 0.79
CA SER A 138 -18.53 8.23 -0.24
C SER A 138 -17.27 7.48 -0.70
N GLY A 139 -16.58 6.78 0.21
CA GLY A 139 -15.47 5.91 -0.14
C GLY A 139 -15.90 4.73 -1.02
N ILE A 140 -17.01 4.07 -0.67
CA ILE A 140 -17.57 2.96 -1.44
C ILE A 140 -17.90 3.41 -2.87
N ILE A 141 -18.60 4.54 -3.00
CA ILE A 141 -18.97 5.10 -4.31
C ILE A 141 -17.72 5.36 -5.15
N LEU A 142 -16.73 6.06 -4.59
CA LEU A 142 -15.49 6.39 -5.32
C LEU A 142 -14.69 5.15 -5.69
N PHE A 143 -14.64 4.13 -4.83
CA PHE A 143 -13.98 2.86 -5.16
C PHE A 143 -14.66 2.16 -6.34
N ILE A 144 -16.00 2.06 -6.30
CA ILE A 144 -16.77 1.46 -7.40
C ILE A 144 -16.59 2.26 -8.69
N THR A 145 -16.57 3.60 -8.61
CA THR A 145 -16.25 4.45 -9.77
C THR A 145 -14.86 4.11 -10.30
N GLY A 146 -13.83 4.04 -9.45
CA GLY A 146 -12.48 3.63 -9.86
C GLY A 146 -12.45 2.27 -10.56
N TYR A 147 -13.15 1.28 -10.00
CA TYR A 147 -13.27 -0.05 -10.57
C TYR A 147 -13.91 -0.02 -11.97
N ILE A 148 -14.98 0.76 -12.15
CA ILE A 148 -15.63 0.94 -13.45
C ILE A 148 -14.66 1.62 -14.43
N LEU A 149 -13.95 2.67 -14.00
CA LEU A 149 -12.99 3.39 -14.85
C LEU A 149 -11.87 2.47 -15.35
N GLU A 150 -11.34 1.58 -14.51
CA GLU A 150 -10.37 0.56 -14.93
C GLU A 150 -10.97 -0.38 -15.99
N ASN A 151 -12.18 -0.89 -15.75
CA ASN A 151 -12.86 -1.80 -16.68
C ASN A 151 -13.33 -1.12 -17.99
N CYS A 152 -13.43 0.20 -18.01
CA CYS A 152 -13.63 0.99 -19.24
C CYS A 152 -12.34 1.21 -20.05
N GLY A 153 -11.19 0.68 -19.60
CA GLY A 153 -9.92 0.79 -20.29
C GLY A 153 -9.23 2.15 -20.15
N LEU A 154 -9.61 2.95 -19.14
CA LEU A 154 -8.90 4.20 -18.87
C LEU A 154 -7.46 3.94 -18.43
N PRO A 155 -6.54 4.90 -18.62
CA PRO A 155 -5.15 4.72 -18.21
C PRO A 155 -5.03 4.56 -16.70
N TYR A 156 -4.08 3.74 -16.26
CA TYR A 156 -3.79 3.43 -14.85
C TYR A 156 -3.93 4.62 -13.88
N ARG A 157 -3.36 5.78 -14.25
CA ARG A 157 -3.32 6.99 -13.41
C ARG A 157 -4.70 7.64 -13.20
N ALA A 158 -5.68 7.35 -14.06
CA ALA A 158 -7.05 7.85 -13.94
C ALA A 158 -7.79 7.24 -12.75
N PHE A 159 -7.45 6.02 -12.34
CA PHE A 159 -8.10 5.30 -11.24
C PHE A 159 -7.16 4.93 -10.08
N CYS A 160 -5.88 4.64 -10.33
CA CYS A 160 -4.87 4.43 -9.29
C CYS A 160 -4.30 5.77 -8.79
N ASN A 161 -5.10 6.47 -8.00
CA ASN A 161 -4.74 7.76 -7.41
C ASN A 161 -5.39 7.95 -6.03
N GLY A 162 -5.18 9.11 -5.41
CA GLY A 162 -5.72 9.40 -4.09
C GLY A 162 -7.25 9.52 -4.00
N ILE A 163 -7.95 9.69 -5.12
CA ILE A 163 -9.42 9.86 -5.17
C ILE A 163 -10.12 8.51 -5.19
N PHE A 164 -9.77 7.65 -6.15
CA PHE A 164 -10.49 6.39 -6.38
C PHE A 164 -9.83 5.18 -5.73
N PHE A 165 -8.57 5.31 -5.29
CA PHE A 165 -7.82 4.25 -4.60
C PHE A 165 -7.47 4.66 -3.16
N GLY A 166 -6.75 5.77 -2.98
CA GLY A 166 -6.24 6.18 -1.67
C GLY A 166 -7.35 6.47 -0.66
N PHE A 167 -8.22 7.45 -0.95
CA PHE A 167 -9.30 7.88 -0.07
C PHE A 167 -10.23 6.74 0.36
N PRO A 168 -10.74 5.86 -0.55
CA PRO A 168 -11.62 4.76 -0.16
C PRO A 168 -11.02 3.80 0.87
N PHE A 169 -9.75 3.42 0.71
CA PHE A 169 -9.08 2.56 1.71
C PHE A 169 -8.69 3.32 2.99
N ILE A 170 -8.34 4.60 2.90
CA ILE A 170 -8.06 5.44 4.08
C ILE A 170 -9.32 5.61 4.93
N VAL A 171 -10.49 5.86 4.32
CA VAL A 171 -11.73 6.05 5.08
C VAL A 171 -12.17 4.76 5.77
N LEU A 172 -11.95 3.58 5.17
CA LEU A 172 -12.14 2.29 5.83
C LEU A 172 -11.34 2.20 7.13
N GLY A 173 -10.04 2.48 7.07
CA GLY A 173 -9.16 2.50 8.25
C GLY A 173 -9.64 3.46 9.34
N TYR A 174 -9.95 4.69 8.94
CA TYR A 174 -10.49 5.71 9.85
C TYR A 174 -11.81 5.25 10.51
N TYR A 175 -12.71 4.64 9.73
CA TYR A 175 -14.01 4.17 10.20
C TYR A 175 -13.87 3.02 11.19
N ILE A 176 -12.99 2.04 10.91
CA ILE A 176 -12.66 0.92 11.82
C ILE A 176 -12.22 1.46 13.18
N GLN A 177 -11.28 2.42 13.19
CA GLN A 177 -10.78 2.98 14.44
C GLN A 177 -11.86 3.81 15.18
N LYS A 178 -12.70 4.54 14.45
CA LYS A 178 -13.74 5.39 15.05
C LYS A 178 -14.88 4.59 15.68
N LYS A 179 -15.35 3.52 15.02
CA LYS A 179 -16.50 2.71 15.45
C LYS A 179 -16.10 1.54 16.35
N GLY A 180 -14.85 1.10 16.27
CA GLY A 180 -14.37 -0.11 16.94
C GLY A 180 -14.90 -1.38 16.28
N TYR A 181 -14.37 -2.53 16.71
CA TYR A 181 -14.64 -3.86 16.13
C TYR A 181 -14.69 -4.97 17.18
N VAL A 182 -14.72 -4.61 18.47
CA VAL A 182 -14.57 -5.56 19.60
C VAL A 182 -15.68 -6.62 19.62
N ASN A 183 -16.91 -6.27 19.23
CA ASN A 183 -18.08 -7.14 19.38
C ASN A 183 -18.26 -8.22 18.30
N ILE A 184 -17.44 -8.23 17.23
CA ILE A 184 -17.59 -9.21 16.14
C ILE A 184 -17.00 -10.57 16.55
N ARG A 185 -17.75 -11.68 16.45
CA ARG A 185 -17.20 -13.01 16.78
C ARG A 185 -16.07 -13.40 15.80
N PRO A 186 -14.93 -13.97 16.27
CA PRO A 186 -13.81 -14.37 15.41
C PRO A 186 -14.21 -15.30 14.26
N LEU A 187 -15.15 -16.22 14.49
CA LEU A 187 -15.64 -17.14 13.46
C LEU A 187 -16.15 -16.40 12.21
N TYR A 188 -16.99 -15.37 12.38
CA TYR A 188 -17.50 -14.59 11.26
C TYR A 188 -16.39 -13.84 10.52
N LEU A 189 -15.40 -13.33 11.25
CA LEU A 189 -14.25 -12.67 10.63
C LEU A 189 -13.44 -13.65 9.77
N TYR A 190 -13.18 -14.86 10.27
CA TYR A 190 -12.48 -15.89 9.51
C TYR A 190 -13.27 -16.39 8.30
N MET A 191 -14.60 -16.52 8.42
CA MET A 191 -15.45 -16.85 7.27
C MET A 191 -15.39 -15.77 6.20
N ILE A 192 -15.55 -14.49 6.57
CA ILE A 192 -15.48 -13.38 5.61
C ILE A 192 -14.08 -13.28 5.00
N LEU A 193 -13.03 -13.47 5.81
CA LEU A 193 -11.64 -13.50 5.36
C LEU A 193 -11.43 -14.60 4.32
N PHE A 194 -11.89 -15.82 4.61
CA PHE A 194 -11.78 -16.95 3.68
C PHE A 194 -12.53 -16.69 2.38
N ILE A 195 -13.80 -16.28 2.46
CA ILE A 195 -14.62 -15.98 1.28
C ILE A 195 -13.98 -14.88 0.43
N SER A 196 -13.57 -13.78 1.05
CA SER A 196 -12.97 -12.64 0.31
C SER A 196 -11.60 -12.99 -0.29
N LEU A 197 -10.81 -13.87 0.34
CA LEU A 197 -9.57 -14.38 -0.24
C LEU A 197 -9.85 -15.28 -1.45
N ILE A 198 -10.84 -16.17 -1.38
CA ILE A 198 -11.25 -16.99 -2.52
C ILE A 198 -11.76 -16.10 -3.67
N THR A 199 -12.57 -15.07 -3.37
CA THR A 199 -13.02 -14.11 -4.38
C THR A 199 -11.85 -13.37 -5.04
N LEU A 200 -10.84 -12.95 -4.27
CA LEU A 200 -9.62 -12.34 -4.83
C LEU A 200 -8.90 -13.29 -5.79
N LEU A 201 -8.75 -14.56 -5.43
CA LEU A 201 -8.11 -15.55 -6.30
C LEU A 201 -8.91 -15.81 -7.56
N ILE A 202 -10.25 -15.78 -7.48
CA ILE A 202 -11.13 -15.91 -8.65
C ILE A 202 -11.00 -14.68 -9.57
N GLU A 203 -11.08 -13.45 -9.04
CA GLU A 203 -10.88 -12.23 -9.83
C GLU A 203 -9.48 -12.20 -10.47
N SER A 204 -8.45 -12.58 -9.73
CA SER A 204 -7.07 -12.70 -10.25
C SER A 204 -6.97 -13.74 -11.37
N TYR A 205 -7.59 -14.90 -11.19
CA TYR A 205 -7.63 -15.95 -12.21
C TYR A 205 -8.39 -15.54 -13.48
N GLN A 206 -9.45 -14.74 -13.34
CA GLN A 206 -10.14 -14.15 -14.50
C GLN A 206 -9.21 -13.23 -15.28
N GLY A 207 -8.48 -12.34 -14.58
CA GLY A 207 -7.45 -11.50 -15.20
C GLY A 207 -6.35 -12.32 -15.89
N TYR A 208 -5.95 -13.45 -15.31
CA TYR A 208 -5.00 -14.37 -15.93
C TYR A 208 -5.52 -14.92 -17.27
N LYS A 209 -6.78 -15.39 -17.29
CA LYS A 209 -7.38 -15.94 -18.53
C LYS A 209 -7.51 -14.89 -19.63
N THR A 210 -7.79 -13.65 -19.28
CA THR A 210 -7.96 -12.55 -20.24
C THR A 210 -6.65 -11.83 -20.55
N ASN A 211 -5.56 -12.16 -19.84
CA ASN A 211 -4.29 -11.45 -19.85
C ASN A 211 -4.44 -9.94 -19.53
N ILE A 212 -5.37 -9.61 -18.63
CA ILE A 212 -5.63 -8.24 -18.17
C ILE A 212 -5.11 -8.06 -16.74
N TYR A 213 -4.24 -7.07 -16.57
CA TYR A 213 -3.68 -6.71 -15.27
C TYR A 213 -4.61 -5.75 -14.54
N HIS A 214 -5.36 -6.27 -13.57
CA HIS A 214 -6.20 -5.46 -12.69
C HIS A 214 -5.42 -4.90 -11.50
N ASN A 215 -5.80 -3.71 -11.05
CA ASN A 215 -5.26 -3.05 -9.87
C ASN A 215 -6.34 -2.87 -8.79
N LEU A 216 -7.59 -2.62 -9.20
CA LEU A 216 -8.74 -2.57 -8.32
C LEU A 216 -9.50 -3.89 -8.40
N PHE A 217 -9.40 -4.68 -7.34
CA PHE A 217 -10.18 -5.91 -7.15
C PHE A 217 -11.31 -5.62 -6.17
N LEU A 218 -12.55 -5.98 -6.49
CA LEU A 218 -13.70 -5.73 -5.62
C LEU A 218 -13.52 -6.43 -4.26
N SER A 219 -12.97 -7.64 -4.27
CA SER A 219 -12.62 -8.41 -3.07
C SER A 219 -11.73 -7.64 -2.09
N LEU A 220 -10.81 -6.80 -2.56
CA LEU A 220 -9.89 -6.06 -1.68
C LEU A 220 -10.62 -5.08 -0.76
N TYR A 221 -11.74 -4.52 -1.20
CA TYR A 221 -12.53 -3.59 -0.39
C TYR A 221 -13.16 -4.25 0.84
N ILE A 222 -13.34 -5.58 0.81
CA ILE A 222 -13.81 -6.39 1.94
C ILE A 222 -12.63 -7.04 2.66
N LEU A 223 -11.71 -7.63 1.91
CA LEU A 223 -10.58 -8.40 2.43
C LEU A 223 -9.67 -7.54 3.33
N CYS A 224 -9.25 -6.38 2.84
CA CYS A 224 -8.31 -5.52 3.56
C CYS A 224 -8.82 -5.06 4.94
N PRO A 225 -10.02 -4.46 5.09
CA PRO A 225 -10.50 -4.06 6.41
C PRO A 225 -10.70 -5.24 7.37
N VAL A 226 -11.18 -6.40 6.88
CA VAL A 226 -11.36 -7.61 7.70
C VAL A 226 -10.01 -8.15 8.18
N LEU A 227 -9.01 -8.19 7.31
CA LEU A 227 -7.66 -8.64 7.63
C LEU A 227 -7.03 -7.74 8.71
N ILE A 228 -7.19 -6.42 8.61
CA ILE A 228 -6.77 -5.48 9.66
C ILE A 228 -7.49 -5.75 10.99
N ILE A 229 -8.80 -5.97 10.98
CA ILE A 229 -9.57 -6.30 12.19
C ILE A 229 -9.08 -7.62 12.83
N CYS A 230 -8.82 -8.65 12.02
CA CYS A 230 -8.26 -9.92 12.49
C CYS A 230 -6.91 -9.73 13.19
N ILE A 231 -5.98 -9.02 12.55
CA ILE A 231 -4.66 -8.73 13.12
C ILE A 231 -4.78 -7.98 14.44
N GLN A 232 -5.72 -7.05 14.53
CA GLN A 232 -5.94 -6.24 15.72
C GLN A 232 -6.48 -7.05 16.92
N LYS A 233 -7.26 -8.10 16.70
CA LYS A 233 -7.94 -8.87 17.77
C LYS A 233 -7.09 -9.87 18.54
N GLY A 234 -5.87 -10.20 18.10
CA GLY A 234 -4.95 -11.07 18.85
C GLY A 234 -4.52 -10.54 20.23
N VAL A 235 -3.50 -11.16 20.84
CA VAL A 235 -2.92 -10.75 22.15
C VAL A 235 -1.85 -9.67 22.00
N ASN A 236 -1.99 -8.54 22.71
CA ASN A 236 -1.07 -7.41 22.61
C ASN A 236 0.15 -7.74 23.46
N HIS A 237 1.27 -8.04 22.81
CA HIS A 237 2.56 -7.98 23.48
C HIS A 237 3.05 -6.54 23.43
N SER A 238 3.36 -5.98 24.59
CA SER A 238 4.10 -4.74 24.68
C SER A 238 5.60 -5.06 24.72
N VAL A 239 6.38 -4.09 24.25
CA VAL A 239 7.85 -4.03 24.30
C VAL A 239 8.57 -4.70 23.12
N GLU A 240 8.87 -3.89 22.08
CA GLU A 240 10.14 -4.03 21.37
C GLU A 240 10.81 -2.67 21.19
N LYS A 241 12.14 -2.66 21.39
CA LYS A 241 13.04 -1.51 21.24
C LYS A 241 13.27 -1.12 19.77
N TYR A 242 12.83 -1.95 18.81
CA TYR A 242 13.14 -1.82 17.40
C TYR A 242 12.05 -1.07 16.62
N ASP A 243 12.48 -0.24 15.68
CA ASP A 243 11.62 0.63 14.86
C ASP A 243 11.06 -0.15 13.65
N ILE A 244 10.40 -1.29 13.90
CA ILE A 244 9.85 -2.22 12.89
C ILE A 244 8.98 -1.50 11.85
N SER A 245 8.17 -0.52 12.29
CA SER A 245 7.38 0.34 11.40
C SER A 245 8.24 1.01 10.32
N LYS A 246 9.43 1.51 10.70
CA LYS A 246 10.36 2.14 9.76
C LYS A 246 11.05 1.11 8.88
N LEU A 247 11.35 -0.08 9.41
CA LEU A 247 11.90 -1.16 8.60
C LEU A 247 10.97 -1.54 7.43
N ALA A 248 9.65 -1.63 7.68
CA ALA A 248 8.66 -1.86 6.62
C ALA A 248 8.70 -0.75 5.56
N GLY A 249 8.68 0.53 5.98
CA GLY A 249 8.85 1.66 5.07
C GLY A 249 10.16 1.57 4.28
N GLY A 250 11.26 1.18 4.91
CA GLY A 250 12.56 1.02 4.28
C GLY A 250 12.53 -0.04 3.18
N ILE A 251 11.98 -1.23 3.48
CA ILE A 251 11.84 -2.32 2.49
C ILE A 251 11.00 -1.83 1.31
N TYR A 252 9.86 -1.20 1.61
CA TYR A 252 8.99 -0.63 0.60
C TYR A 252 9.70 0.40 -0.28
N PHE A 253 10.56 1.26 0.26
CA PHE A 253 11.21 2.25 -0.59
C PHE A 253 12.40 1.72 -1.37
N VAL A 254 13.18 0.77 -0.85
CA VAL A 254 14.44 0.34 -1.49
C VAL A 254 14.24 -0.77 -2.53
N HIS A 255 13.15 -1.55 -2.47
CA HIS A 255 13.07 -2.80 -3.23
C HIS A 255 13.17 -2.63 -4.75
N ILE A 256 12.67 -1.53 -5.34
CA ILE A 256 12.84 -1.27 -6.78
C ILE A 256 14.30 -0.93 -7.11
N LEU A 257 15.05 -0.28 -6.21
CA LEU A 257 16.50 -0.10 -6.45
C LEU A 257 17.21 -1.45 -6.41
N VAL A 258 16.84 -2.33 -5.48
CA VAL A 258 17.44 -3.67 -5.39
C VAL A 258 17.11 -4.48 -6.65
N ALA A 259 15.83 -4.58 -7.03
CA ALA A 259 15.39 -5.37 -8.18
C ALA A 259 15.79 -4.76 -9.54
N GLY A 260 16.05 -3.46 -9.60
CA GLY A 260 16.44 -2.77 -10.83
C GLY A 260 17.95 -2.63 -11.02
N GLN A 261 18.70 -2.34 -9.95
CA GLN A 261 20.11 -1.91 -10.04
C GLN A 261 21.10 -2.89 -9.40
N ILE A 262 20.69 -3.66 -8.38
CA ILE A 262 21.61 -4.56 -7.65
C ILE A 262 21.47 -6.00 -8.12
N ILE A 263 20.23 -6.49 -8.21
CA ILE A 263 19.88 -7.82 -8.72
C ILE A 263 18.85 -7.59 -9.84
N PRO A 264 19.29 -7.17 -11.04
CA PRO A 264 18.38 -6.86 -12.13
C PRO A 264 17.48 -8.05 -12.48
N ILE A 265 16.17 -7.79 -12.54
CA ILE A 265 15.15 -8.81 -12.87
C ILE A 265 14.86 -8.94 -14.37
N ALA A 266 15.46 -8.09 -15.20
CA ALA A 266 15.24 -8.09 -16.64
C ALA A 266 15.64 -9.44 -17.24
N GLU A 267 14.74 -10.01 -18.05
CA GLU A 267 14.97 -11.17 -18.91
C GLU A 267 15.34 -12.48 -18.19
N THR A 268 15.05 -12.60 -16.89
CA THR A 268 15.36 -13.82 -16.14
C THR A 268 14.13 -14.50 -15.58
N ASN A 269 13.72 -15.63 -16.17
CA ASN A 269 12.76 -16.60 -15.60
C ASN A 269 13.40 -17.40 -14.44
N ASN A 270 14.06 -16.69 -13.51
CA ASN A 270 14.85 -17.28 -12.43
C ASN A 270 14.28 -16.91 -11.06
N ILE A 271 13.32 -17.70 -10.59
CA ILE A 271 12.67 -17.52 -9.30
C ILE A 271 13.63 -17.58 -8.11
N TYR A 272 14.79 -18.23 -8.26
CA TYR A 272 15.80 -18.30 -7.20
C TYR A 272 16.41 -16.93 -6.86
N ARG A 273 16.25 -15.91 -7.72
CA ARG A 273 16.65 -14.52 -7.41
C ARG A 273 15.75 -13.85 -6.37
N LEU A 274 14.49 -14.26 -6.25
CA LEU A 274 13.52 -13.66 -5.35
C LEU A 274 13.98 -13.60 -3.88
N PRO A 275 14.44 -14.71 -3.24
CA PRO A 275 14.92 -14.65 -1.86
C PRO A 275 16.11 -13.70 -1.70
N PHE A 276 17.02 -13.61 -2.68
CA PHE A 276 18.14 -12.66 -2.62
C PHE A 276 17.66 -11.22 -2.70
N ILE A 277 16.70 -10.89 -3.58
CA ILE A 277 16.10 -9.56 -3.66
C ILE A 277 15.44 -9.19 -2.32
N MET A 278 14.70 -10.11 -1.70
CA MET A 278 14.10 -9.89 -0.39
C MET A 278 15.15 -9.64 0.69
N ILE A 279 16.18 -10.48 0.78
CA ILE A 279 17.26 -10.36 1.78
C ILE A 279 18.01 -9.04 1.61
N VAL A 280 18.44 -8.71 0.39
CA VAL A 280 19.18 -7.46 0.11
C VAL A 280 18.29 -6.24 0.37
N SER A 281 16.99 -6.30 0.06
CA SER A 281 16.04 -5.23 0.40
C SER A 281 15.91 -5.03 1.91
N VAL A 282 15.86 -6.11 2.69
CA VAL A 282 15.83 -6.03 4.17
C VAL A 282 17.13 -5.45 4.71
N LEU A 283 18.29 -5.91 4.24
CA LEU A 283 19.59 -5.41 4.69
C LEU A 283 19.78 -3.92 4.37
N LEU A 284 19.43 -3.50 3.15
CA LEU A 284 19.48 -2.10 2.75
C LEU A 284 18.47 -1.26 3.55
N ALA A 285 17.28 -1.79 3.82
CA ALA A 285 16.30 -1.12 4.67
C ALA A 285 16.80 -0.94 6.12
N ILE A 286 17.49 -1.93 6.70
CA ILE A 286 18.14 -1.79 8.02
C ILE A 286 19.16 -0.65 7.99
N PHE A 287 19.99 -0.57 6.95
CA PHE A 287 20.94 0.53 6.78
C PHE A 287 20.25 1.90 6.69
N ILE A 288 19.18 2.02 5.90
CA ILE A 288 18.37 3.25 5.80
C ILE A 288 17.74 3.61 7.16
N VAL A 289 17.24 2.64 7.92
CA VAL A 289 16.71 2.88 9.28
C VAL A 289 17.78 3.45 10.21
N LEU A 290 19.02 2.95 10.13
CA LEU A 290 20.14 3.46 10.93
C LEU A 290 20.50 4.90 10.56
N ILE A 291 20.55 5.24 9.26
CA ILE A 291 20.76 6.62 8.80
C ILE A 291 19.61 7.53 9.24
N ASN A 292 18.37 7.06 9.11
CA ASN A 292 17.18 7.84 9.42
C ASN A 292 17.09 8.21 10.91
N LYS A 293 17.77 7.50 11.82
CA LYS A 293 17.89 7.91 13.23
C LYS A 293 18.55 9.28 13.40
N ARG A 294 19.45 9.65 12.48
CA ARG A 294 20.15 10.94 12.48
C ARG A 294 19.43 11.99 11.61
N ILE A 295 19.10 11.63 10.36
CA ILE A 295 18.63 12.61 9.36
C ILE A 295 17.10 12.81 9.40
N LYS A 296 16.31 11.77 9.73
CA LYS A 296 14.85 11.81 9.91
C LYS A 296 14.01 12.28 8.69
N ILE A 297 14.53 12.09 7.48
CA ILE A 297 13.85 12.47 6.22
C ILE A 297 13.59 11.29 5.29
N LEU A 298 14.13 10.09 5.58
CA LEU A 298 14.09 8.94 4.68
C LEU A 298 12.88 8.04 4.93
N LEU A 299 12.39 7.95 6.17
CA LEU A 299 11.33 7.03 6.62
C LEU A 299 10.42 7.68 7.66
#